data_AF-A0A8J9T9V5-F1
#
_entry.id   AF-A0A8J9T9V5-F1
#
_cell.length_a   1.000
_cell.length_b   1.000
_cell.length_c   1.000
_cell.angle_alpha   90.00
_cell.angle_beta   90.00
_cell.angle_gamma   90.00
#
_symmetry.space_group_name_H-M   'P 1'
#
loop_
_entity.id
_entity.type
_entity.pdbx_description
1 polymer ?
#
loop_
_entity_poly.entity_id
_entity_poly.type
_entity_poly.pdbx_seq_one_letter_code
_entity_poly.pdbx_strand_id
1 'polypeptide(L)'
;MRLHSHRAVVAAASFCLWTCLASFSGTVEGRAILGVDLGSLYMKVALVQSGSPLEIVTNLHAKRKTEQMILFDQQQRFYGADASALLARKSTKTPSAMSVLLGRDEQHPTVR
;
A
#
# COMPACT_ATOMS: atom_id res chain seq x y z
N MET A 1 -56.29 12.02 35.42
CA MET A 1 -54.91 12.56 35.26
C MET A 1 -53.85 11.57 34.75
N ARG A 2 -54.05 10.23 34.75
CA ARG A 2 -53.01 9.26 34.31
C ARG A 2 -52.72 9.19 32.81
N LEU A 3 -53.65 9.55 31.91
CA LEU A 3 -53.41 9.44 30.45
C LEU A 3 -52.34 10.41 29.90
N HIS A 4 -52.13 11.56 30.54
CA HIS A 4 -51.15 12.56 30.07
C HIS A 4 -49.70 12.17 30.37
N SER A 5 -49.45 11.40 31.45
CA SER A 5 -48.10 10.95 31.79
C SER A 5 -47.58 9.88 30.83
N HIS A 6 -48.44 8.99 30.33
CA HIS A 6 -48.03 7.96 29.36
C HIS A 6 -47.62 8.56 28.01
N ARG A 7 -48.33 9.58 27.53
CA ARG A 7 -47.98 10.25 26.26
C ARG A 7 -46.65 11.02 26.36
N ALA A 8 -46.41 11.66 27.51
CA ALA A 8 -45.14 12.36 27.77
C ALA A 8 -43.95 11.39 27.87
N VAL A 9 -44.13 10.23 28.52
CA VAL A 9 -43.08 9.19 28.63
C VAL A 9 -42.76 8.58 27.26
N VAL A 10 -43.78 8.30 26.44
CA VAL A 10 -43.58 7.76 25.08
C VAL A 10 -42.89 8.78 24.16
N ALA A 11 -43.24 10.06 24.25
CA ALA A 11 -42.59 11.13 23.48
C ALA A 11 -41.12 11.32 23.89
N ALA A 12 -40.82 11.31 25.20
CA ALA A 12 -39.45 11.42 25.71
C ALA A 12 -38.59 10.21 25.31
N ALA A 13 -39.13 9.00 25.39
CA ALA A 13 -38.44 7.78 24.96
C ALA A 13 -38.15 7.79 23.44
N SER A 14 -39.10 8.27 22.64
CA SER A 14 -38.94 8.41 21.19
C SER A 14 -37.86 9.44 20.85
N PHE A 15 -37.87 10.59 21.53
CA PHE A 15 -36.85 11.63 21.33
C PHE A 15 -35.45 11.14 21.69
N CYS A 16 -35.31 10.43 22.82
CA CYS A 16 -34.05 9.84 23.25
C CYS A 16 -33.51 8.82 22.23
N LEU A 17 -34.39 7.97 21.69
CA LEU A 17 -34.03 6.98 20.67
C LEU A 17 -33.54 7.65 19.38
N TRP A 18 -34.20 8.72 18.93
CA TRP A 18 -33.78 9.49 17.76
C TRP A 18 -32.42 10.18 17.96
N THR A 19 -32.17 10.76 19.13
CA THR A 19 -30.86 11.35 19.46
C THR A 19 -29.74 10.30 19.53
N CYS A 20 -30.04 9.10 20.03
CA CYS A 20 -29.07 8.00 20.04
C CYS A 20 -28.75 7.49 18.63
N LEU A 21 -29.75 7.35 17.75
CA LEU A 21 -29.52 6.95 16.35
C LEU A 21 -28.73 7.99 15.56
N ALA A 22 -29.01 9.28 15.75
CA ALA A 22 -28.27 10.36 15.08
C ALA A 22 -26.79 10.43 15.53
N SER A 23 -26.49 10.02 16.76
CA SER A 23 -25.12 10.00 17.29
C SER A 23 -24.27 8.85 16.76
N PHE A 24 -24.86 7.86 16.08
CA PHE A 24 -24.16 6.70 15.53
C PHE A 24 -23.64 6.96 14.10
N SER A 25 -23.01 8.11 13.87
CA SER A 25 -22.26 8.35 12.64
C SER A 25 -20.85 7.80 12.80
N GLY A 26 -20.71 6.48 12.70
CA GLY A 26 -19.39 5.84 12.62
C GLY A 26 -18.70 6.27 11.32
N THR A 27 -17.56 6.97 11.42
CA THR A 27 -16.73 7.25 10.25
C THR A 27 -16.06 5.95 9.80
N VAL A 28 -16.45 5.44 8.65
CA VAL A 28 -15.72 4.34 8.00
C VAL A 28 -14.45 4.92 7.40
N GLU A 29 -13.33 4.81 8.11
CA GLU A 29 -12.02 5.12 7.54
C GLU A 29 -11.64 4.05 6.51
N GLY A 30 -11.73 4.40 5.23
CA GLY A 30 -11.22 3.57 4.16
C GLY A 30 -9.70 3.48 4.25
N ARG A 31 -9.17 2.33 4.68
CA ARG A 31 -7.72 2.10 4.73
C ARG A 31 -7.15 2.08 3.32
N ALA A 32 -6.07 2.82 3.10
CA ALA A 32 -5.33 2.77 1.84
C ALA A 32 -4.65 1.40 1.66
N ILE A 33 -4.68 0.88 0.43
CA ILE A 33 -4.06 -0.38 0.03
C ILE A 33 -2.96 -0.07 -0.98
N LEU A 34 -1.82 -0.73 -0.82
CA LEU A 34 -0.72 -0.70 -1.79
C LEU A 34 -0.72 -2.01 -2.57
N GLY A 35 -0.89 -1.93 -3.89
CA GLY A 35 -0.59 -3.00 -4.83
C GLY A 35 0.85 -2.91 -5.29
N VAL A 36 1.64 -3.98 -5.13
CA VAL A 36 3.05 -4.02 -5.54
C VAL A 36 3.23 -5.05 -6.67
N ASP A 37 3.61 -4.57 -7.84
CA ASP A 37 3.98 -5.39 -9.00
C ASP A 37 5.50 -5.60 -8.97
N LEU A 38 5.95 -6.83 -8.68
CA LEU A 38 7.37 -7.23 -8.61
C LEU A 38 7.85 -7.87 -9.93
N GLY A 39 7.77 -7.12 -11.02
CA GLY A 39 8.30 -7.54 -12.32
C GLY A 39 9.81 -7.78 -12.31
N SER A 40 10.32 -8.52 -13.29
CA SER A 40 11.74 -8.92 -13.35
C SER A 40 12.72 -7.79 -13.63
N LEU A 41 12.28 -6.69 -14.27
CA LEU A 41 13.16 -5.55 -14.55
C LEU A 41 12.75 -4.30 -13.78
N TYR A 42 11.46 -4.18 -13.50
CA TYR A 42 10.88 -3.01 -12.87
C TYR A 42 9.84 -3.42 -11.85
N MET A 43 9.84 -2.72 -10.72
CA MET A 43 8.79 -2.69 -9.73
C MET A 43 7.84 -1.52 -10.03
N LYS A 44 6.55 -1.71 -9.76
CA LYS A 44 5.55 -0.64 -9.73
C LYS A 44 4.73 -0.73 -8.46
N VAL A 45 4.23 0.42 -8.00
CA VAL A 45 3.35 0.50 -6.82
C VAL A 45 2.10 1.28 -7.20
N ALA A 46 0.94 0.69 -6.92
CA ALA A 46 -0.36 1.31 -7.06
C ALA A 46 -0.94 1.60 -5.67
N LEU A 47 -1.39 2.84 -5.44
CA LEU A 47 -2.12 3.26 -4.26
C LEU A 47 -3.62 3.24 -4.58
N VAL A 48 -4.38 2.54 -3.76
CA VAL A 48 -5.84 2.47 -3.83
C VAL A 48 -6.40 2.97 -2.51
N GLN A 49 -7.14 4.07 -2.54
CA GLN A 49 -7.73 4.68 -1.35
C GLN A 49 -9.19 5.04 -1.64
N SER A 50 -10.07 4.84 -0.65
CA SER A 50 -11.47 5.23 -0.76
C SER A 50 -11.61 6.74 -1.01
N GLY A 51 -12.45 7.12 -1.96
CA GLY A 51 -12.68 8.52 -2.31
C GLY A 51 -11.58 9.18 -3.16
N SER A 52 -10.54 8.44 -3.57
CA SER A 52 -9.52 8.92 -4.50
C SER A 52 -9.35 7.98 -5.69
N PRO A 53 -8.99 8.47 -6.88
CA PRO A 53 -8.65 7.61 -8.01
C PRO A 53 -7.45 6.72 -7.69
N LEU A 54 -7.36 5.58 -8.39
CA LEU A 54 -6.15 4.75 -8.35
C LEU A 54 -4.94 5.57 -8.81
N GLU A 55 -3.87 5.55 -8.03
CA GLU A 55 -2.64 6.27 -8.31
C GLU A 55 -1.48 5.30 -8.53
N ILE A 56 -0.73 5.47 -9.62
CA ILE A 56 0.56 4.79 -9.78
C ILE A 56 1.65 5.71 -9.22
N VAL A 57 2.22 5.28 -8.09
CA VAL A 57 3.16 6.06 -7.29
C VAL A 57 4.45 6.28 -8.07
N THR A 58 4.97 7.51 -8.02
CA THR A 58 6.27 7.86 -8.61
C THR A 58 7.40 7.69 -7.60
N ASN A 59 8.56 7.24 -8.07
CA ASN A 59 9.77 7.22 -7.26
C ASN A 59 10.42 8.63 -7.13
N LEU A 60 11.55 8.71 -6.42
CA LEU A 60 12.32 9.94 -6.22
C LEU A 60 12.78 10.62 -7.52
N HIS A 61 12.77 9.88 -8.64
CA HIS A 61 13.17 10.35 -9.97
C HIS A 61 11.96 10.67 -10.87
N ALA A 62 10.77 10.85 -10.28
CA ALA A 62 9.51 11.13 -10.98
C ALA A 62 9.11 10.05 -12.02
N LYS A 63 9.61 8.81 -11.88
CA LYS A 63 9.23 7.69 -12.74
C LYS A 63 8.20 6.80 -12.03
N ARG A 64 7.25 6.26 -12.80
CA ARG A 64 6.25 5.27 -12.35
C ARG A 64 6.73 3.81 -12.40
N LYS A 65 7.97 3.60 -12.82
CA LYS A 65 8.66 2.31 -12.84
C LYS A 65 9.99 2.48 -12.11
N THR A 66 10.24 1.64 -11.12
CA THR A 66 11.49 1.61 -10.37
C THR A 66 12.28 0.39 -10.78
N GLU A 67 13.55 0.55 -11.13
CA GLU A 67 14.43 -0.55 -11.52
C GLU A 67 14.51 -1.60 -10.40
N GLN A 68 14.37 -2.88 -10.73
CA GLN A 68 14.52 -3.97 -9.75
C GLN A 68 16.00 -4.30 -9.57
N MET A 69 16.74 -3.39 -8.95
CA MET A 69 18.18 -3.50 -8.72
C MET A 69 18.55 -3.03 -7.31
N ILE A 70 19.50 -3.73 -6.70
CA ILE A 70 20.08 -3.37 -5.42
C ILE A 70 21.60 -3.39 -5.58
N LEU A 71 22.27 -2.29 -5.25
CA LEU A 71 23.73 -2.25 -5.19
C LEU A 71 24.17 -2.32 -3.73
N PHE A 72 25.06 -3.24 -3.41
CA PHE A 72 25.70 -3.35 -2.10
C PHE A 72 27.10 -2.71 -2.17
N ASP A 73 27.32 -1.62 -1.46
CA ASP A 73 28.63 -0.96 -1.45
C ASP A 73 28.94 -0.29 -0.12
N GLN A 74 30.13 -0.59 0.43
CA GLN A 74 30.67 0.04 1.65
C GLN A 74 29.64 0.17 2.78
N GLN A 75 28.99 -0.94 3.15
CA GLN A 75 27.93 -1.03 4.18
C GLN A 75 26.62 -0.29 3.86
N GLN A 76 26.48 0.27 2.67
CA GLN A 76 25.26 0.89 2.18
C GLN A 76 24.58 0.03 1.10
N ARG A 77 23.28 0.26 0.96
CA ARG A 77 22.46 -0.31 -0.12
C ARG A 77 21.85 0.82 -0.92
N PHE A 78 22.08 0.80 -2.22
CA PHE A 78 21.40 1.68 -3.17
C PHE A 78 20.29 0.89 -3.87
N TYR A 79 19.20 1.55 -4.23
CA TYR A 79 18.01 0.91 -4.78
C TYR A 79 17.57 1.60 -6.07
N GLY A 80 16.95 0.84 -6.97
CA GLY A 80 16.32 1.40 -8.16
C GLY A 80 17.29 2.17 -9.05
N ALA A 81 16.90 3.38 -9.43
CA ALA A 81 17.68 4.24 -10.31
C ALA A 81 19.08 4.55 -9.77
N ASP A 82 19.26 4.65 -8.45
CA ASP A 82 20.57 4.95 -7.85
C ASP A 82 21.53 3.76 -8.01
N ALA A 83 21.03 2.54 -7.85
CA ALA A 83 21.78 1.32 -8.15
C ALA A 83 22.05 1.20 -9.66
N SER A 84 21.05 1.47 -10.49
CA SER A 84 21.15 1.43 -11.96
C SER A 84 22.19 2.42 -12.49
N ALA A 85 22.29 3.62 -11.92
CA ALA A 85 23.26 4.64 -12.35
C ALA A 85 24.72 4.21 -12.14
N LEU A 86 24.96 3.27 -11.22
CA LEU A 86 26.29 2.75 -10.90
C LEU A 86 26.57 1.38 -11.51
N LEU A 87 25.60 0.76 -12.18
CA LEU A 87 25.67 -0.60 -12.72
C LEU A 87 26.89 -0.81 -13.61
N ALA A 88 27.19 0.11 -14.52
CA ALA A 88 28.31 -0.01 -15.45
C ALA A 88 29.68 -0.09 -14.74
N ARG A 89 29.81 0.49 -13.54
CA ARG A 89 31.05 0.53 -12.76
C ARG A 89 31.11 -0.52 -11.65
N LYS A 90 29.95 -0.98 -11.17
CA LYS A 90 29.83 -1.84 -9.98
C LYS A 90 28.95 -3.07 -10.26
N SER A 91 28.99 -3.60 -11.49
CA SER A 91 28.09 -4.67 -11.95
C SER A 91 28.07 -5.91 -11.05
N THR A 92 29.24 -6.41 -10.64
CA THR A 92 29.38 -7.59 -9.77
C THR A 92 28.75 -7.39 -8.39
N LYS A 93 28.53 -6.15 -7.96
CA LYS A 93 27.93 -5.79 -6.68
C LYS A 93 26.45 -5.39 -6.80
N THR A 94 25.89 -5.44 -8.01
CA THR A 94 24.52 -4.99 -8.30
C THR A 94 23.66 -6.14 -8.83
N PRO A 95 23.18 -7.05 -7.96
CA PRO A 95 22.17 -8.02 -8.35
C PRO A 95 20.94 -7.33 -8.95
N SER A 96 20.42 -7.93 -10.02
CA SER A 96 19.24 -7.48 -10.75
C SER A 96 18.37 -8.67 -11.14
N ALA A 97 17.10 -8.43 -11.46
CA ALA A 97 16.15 -9.46 -11.86
C ALA A 97 15.99 -10.64 -10.88
N MET A 98 16.24 -10.41 -9.59
CA MET A 98 16.24 -11.45 -8.57
C MET A 98 14.91 -12.18 -8.44
N SER A 99 13.78 -11.58 -8.87
CA SER A 99 12.49 -12.27 -8.83
C SER A 99 12.43 -13.51 -9.73
N VAL A 100 13.29 -13.62 -10.75
CA VAL A 100 13.37 -14.83 -11.57
C VAL A 100 14.01 -15.99 -10.83
N LEU A 101 14.79 -15.74 -9.79
CA LEU A 101 15.43 -16.79 -8.99
C LEU A 101 14.56 -17.22 -7.81
N LEU A 102 13.50 -16.47 -7.49
CA LEU A 102 12.65 -16.74 -6.33
C LEU A 102 11.96 -18.11 -6.46
N GLY A 103 12.02 -18.91 -5.39
CA GLY A 103 11.41 -20.23 -5.34
C GLY A 103 12.16 -21.32 -6.11
N ARG A 104 13.36 -21.03 -6.63
CA ARG A 104 14.22 -22.01 -7.29
C ARG A 104 15.33 -22.44 -6.34
N ASP A 105 15.64 -23.74 -6.35
CA ASP A 105 16.83 -24.25 -5.68
C ASP A 105 18.09 -24.03 -6.53
N GLU A 106 19.26 -24.29 -5.95
CA GLU A 106 20.56 -24.13 -6.61
C GLU A 106 20.77 -25.06 -7.82
N GLN A 107 20.05 -26.18 -7.88
CA GLN A 107 20.19 -27.18 -8.94
C GLN A 107 19.24 -26.93 -10.11
N HIS A 108 18.23 -26.07 -9.94
CA HIS A 108 17.24 -25.74 -10.93
C HIS A 108 17.92 -25.26 -12.23
N PRO A 109 17.54 -25.78 -13.42
CA PRO A 109 18.29 -25.60 -14.67
C PRO A 109 18.45 -24.14 -15.11
N THR A 110 17.64 -23.22 -14.58
CA THR A 110 17.64 -21.79 -14.89
C THR A 110 18.40 -20.93 -13.87
N VAL A 111 19.04 -21.54 -12.86
CA VAL A 111 19.81 -20.86 -11.79
C VAL A 111 21.33 -20.91 -12.08
N ARG A 112 21.72 -21.38 -13.27
CA ARG A 112 23.11 -21.52 -13.71
C ARG A 112 23.56 -20.41 -14.66
#